data_AF-A0A3D4MJR5-F1
#
_entry.id   AF-A0A3D4MJR5-F1
#
_cell.length_a   1.000
_cell.length_b   1.000
_cell.length_c   1.000
_cell.angle_alpha   90.00
_cell.angle_beta   90.00
_cell.angle_gamma   90.00
#
_symmetry.space_group_name_H-M   'P 1'
#
loop_
_entity.id
_entity.type
_entity.pdbx_description
1 polymer ?
#
loop_
_entity_poly.entity_id
_entity_poly.type
_entity_poly.pdbx_seq_one_letter_code
_entity_poly.pdbx_strand_id
1 'polypeptide(L)'
;MASFRDIFRRASEAEKAQKRMDAANKVNLRGTNDLFRAIERGAHSEVIKLIEDGADVNGRSKTQGMVSNMMFRVPYAAGSTPLHAAALLGHFDIADTLLKYGAEPTVRNNEGHTALDYALMSHAWCEESLAKKRQSSLTLERFVVAAADKVNIYQRTISLLLARSGKPGLLELPEKFKDMLPKRRKPAQDDKPGL
;
A
#
# COMPACT_ATOMS: atom_id res chain seq x y z
N MET A 1 15.85 -52.51 -11.91
CA MET A 1 16.66 -51.77 -10.93
C MET A 1 17.33 -50.62 -11.65
N ALA A 2 17.12 -49.36 -11.22
CA ALA A 2 17.79 -48.21 -11.86
C ALA A 2 19.30 -48.26 -11.59
N SER A 3 20.13 -47.96 -12.59
CA SER A 3 21.59 -47.98 -12.45
C SER A 3 22.08 -46.90 -11.49
N PHE A 4 23.14 -47.19 -10.73
CA PHE A 4 23.75 -46.24 -9.79
C PHE A 4 24.15 -44.91 -10.47
N ARG A 5 24.51 -44.97 -11.76
CA ARG A 5 24.81 -43.80 -12.61
C ARG A 5 23.58 -42.93 -12.87
N ASP A 6 22.40 -43.53 -13.01
CA ASP A 6 21.14 -42.82 -13.24
C ASP A 6 20.62 -42.14 -11.97
N ILE A 7 20.85 -42.76 -10.81
CA ILE A 7 20.52 -42.19 -9.50
C ILE A 7 21.36 -40.92 -9.25
N PHE A 8 22.67 -41.00 -9.50
CA PHE A 8 23.58 -39.86 -9.31
C PHE A 8 23.30 -38.72 -10.30
N ARG A 9 22.96 -39.04 -11.55
CA ARG A 9 22.57 -38.04 -12.57
C ARG A 9 21.27 -37.32 -12.17
N ARG A 10 20.26 -38.05 -11.70
CA ARG A 10 18.98 -37.47 -11.23
C ARG A 10 19.14 -36.59 -9.99
N ALA A 11 19.97 -37.01 -9.03
CA ALA A 11 20.28 -36.19 -7.86
C ALA A 11 20.98 -34.88 -8.24
N SER A 12 21.93 -34.92 -9.18
CA SER A 12 22.61 -33.72 -9.69
C SER A 12 21.68 -32.76 -10.43
N GLU A 13 20.74 -33.29 -11.21
CA GLU A 13 19.74 -32.48 -11.92
C GLU A 13 18.73 -31.84 -10.96
N ALA A 14 18.30 -32.56 -9.92
CA ALA A 14 17.42 -32.03 -8.89
C ALA A 14 18.07 -30.90 -8.09
N GLU A 15 19.35 -31.01 -7.73
CA GLU A 15 20.09 -29.95 -7.02
C GLU A 15 20.26 -28.68 -7.88
N LYS A 16 20.53 -28.84 -9.19
CA LYS A 16 20.58 -27.72 -10.14
C LYS A 16 19.21 -27.07 -10.32
N ALA A 17 18.12 -27.84 -10.35
CA ALA A 17 16.76 -27.32 -10.41
C ALA A 17 16.42 -26.53 -9.14
N GLN A 18 16.77 -27.04 -7.96
CA GLN A 18 16.59 -26.34 -6.69
C GLN A 18 17.36 -25.01 -6.64
N LYS A 19 18.64 -25.00 -7.03
CA LYS A 19 19.44 -23.76 -7.11
C LYS A 19 18.87 -22.74 -8.09
N ARG A 20 18.31 -23.18 -9.23
CA ARG A 20 17.63 -22.31 -10.20
C ARG A 20 16.32 -21.75 -9.62
N MET A 21 15.56 -22.57 -8.91
CA MET A 21 14.34 -22.13 -8.22
C MET A 21 14.64 -21.14 -7.08
N ASP A 22 15.69 -21.38 -6.30
CA ASP A 22 16.10 -20.48 -5.22
C ASP A 22 16.62 -19.15 -5.77
N ALA A 23 17.35 -19.18 -6.89
CA ALA A 23 17.77 -17.98 -7.61
C ALA A 23 16.58 -17.20 -8.18
N ALA A 24 15.62 -17.88 -8.82
CA ALA A 24 14.40 -17.27 -9.33
C ALA A 24 13.55 -16.67 -8.19
N ASN A 25 13.40 -17.38 -7.06
CA ASN A 25 12.71 -16.87 -5.87
C ASN A 25 13.43 -15.65 -5.26
N LYS A 26 14.76 -15.63 -5.22
CA LYS A 26 15.52 -14.49 -4.71
C LYS A 26 15.41 -13.27 -5.64
N VAL A 27 15.38 -13.50 -6.96
CA VAL A 27 15.12 -12.46 -7.97
C VAL A 27 13.69 -11.92 -7.83
N ASN A 28 12.69 -12.78 -7.67
CA ASN A 28 11.30 -12.38 -7.47
C ASN A 28 11.12 -11.56 -6.19
N LEU A 29 11.75 -11.97 -5.08
CA LEU A 29 11.72 -11.22 -3.82
C LEU A 29 12.40 -9.85 -3.91
N ARG A 30 13.46 -9.76 -4.72
CA ARG A 30 14.13 -8.50 -5.00
C ARG A 30 13.23 -7.60 -5.86
N GLY A 31 12.64 -8.15 -6.92
CA GLY A 31 11.69 -7.46 -7.79
C GLY A 31 10.46 -6.94 -7.06
N THR A 32 9.86 -7.73 -6.16
CA THR A 32 8.73 -7.27 -5.32
C THR A 32 9.15 -6.10 -4.42
N ASN A 33 10.30 -6.18 -3.74
CA ASN A 33 10.76 -5.09 -2.88
C ASN A 33 11.12 -3.82 -3.67
N ASP A 34 11.71 -3.98 -4.86
CA ASP A 34 12.05 -2.88 -5.75
C ASP A 34 10.77 -2.22 -6.29
N LEU A 35 9.73 -3.01 -6.59
CA LEU A 35 8.40 -2.54 -6.98
C LEU A 35 7.75 -1.70 -5.86
N PHE A 36 7.80 -2.15 -4.60
CA PHE A 36 7.31 -1.35 -3.47
C PHE A 36 8.03 0.00 -3.36
N ARG A 37 9.36 0.04 -3.51
CA ARG A 37 10.11 1.32 -3.46
C ARG A 37 9.78 2.25 -4.63
N ALA A 38 9.57 1.71 -5.83
CA ALA A 38 9.14 2.51 -6.98
C ALA A 38 7.76 3.15 -6.74
N ILE A 39 6.84 2.39 -6.13
CA ILE A 39 5.52 2.87 -5.73
C ILE A 39 5.64 3.95 -4.66
N GLU A 40 6.48 3.77 -3.63
CA GLU A 40 6.72 4.77 -2.57
C GLU A 40 7.20 6.12 -3.10
N ARG A 41 7.97 6.12 -4.19
CA ARG A 41 8.47 7.33 -4.86
C ARG A 41 7.46 7.93 -5.84
N GLY A 42 6.34 7.24 -6.12
CA GLY A 42 5.42 7.61 -7.19
C GLY A 42 6.02 7.47 -8.59
N ALA A 43 7.06 6.65 -8.76
CA ALA A 43 7.79 6.50 -10.02
C ALA A 43 7.04 5.57 -11.00
N HIS A 44 5.95 6.08 -11.58
CA HIS A 44 5.04 5.31 -12.45
C HIS A 44 5.75 4.55 -13.60
N SER A 45 6.71 5.18 -14.28
CA SER A 45 7.47 4.53 -15.35
C SER A 45 8.39 3.41 -14.85
N GLU A 46 8.93 3.52 -13.63
CA GLU A 46 9.76 2.48 -13.02
C GLU A 46 8.90 1.29 -12.58
N VAL A 47 7.69 1.55 -12.10
CA VAL A 47 6.69 0.52 -11.79
C VAL A 47 6.35 -0.32 -13.03
N ILE A 48 6.07 0.32 -14.17
CA ILE A 48 5.78 -0.41 -15.42
C ILE A 48 6.94 -1.32 -15.80
N LYS A 49 8.16 -0.78 -15.84
CA LYS A 49 9.36 -1.54 -16.20
C LYS A 49 9.55 -2.75 -15.29
N LEU A 50 9.40 -2.57 -13.98
CA LEU A 50 9.57 -3.67 -13.03
C LEU A 50 8.52 -4.77 -13.23
N ILE A 51 7.27 -4.42 -13.54
CA ILE A 51 6.23 -5.40 -13.86
C ILE A 51 6.55 -6.12 -15.19
N GLU A 52 7.00 -5.39 -16.21
CA GLU A 52 7.43 -5.96 -17.49
C GLU A 52 8.64 -6.89 -17.35
N ASP A 53 9.57 -6.57 -16.44
CA ASP A 53 10.73 -7.38 -16.07
C ASP A 53 10.34 -8.62 -15.23
N GLY A 54 9.04 -8.81 -14.95
CA GLY A 54 8.49 -9.99 -14.27
C GLY A 54 8.31 -9.83 -12.77
N ALA A 55 8.29 -8.61 -12.23
CA ALA A 55 7.93 -8.39 -10.83
C ALA A 55 6.47 -8.84 -10.58
N ASP A 56 6.28 -9.58 -9.49
CA ASP A 56 4.96 -10.07 -9.11
C ASP A 56 4.05 -8.91 -8.67
N VAL A 57 3.02 -8.64 -9.48
CA VAL A 57 2.02 -7.59 -9.26
C VAL A 57 1.16 -7.84 -8.01
N ASN A 58 1.07 -9.09 -7.55
CA ASN A 58 0.36 -9.50 -6.33
C ASN A 58 1.34 -9.85 -5.20
N GLY A 59 2.63 -9.57 -5.38
CA GLY A 59 3.71 -9.92 -4.46
C GLY A 59 3.47 -9.37 -3.05
N ARG A 60 3.26 -10.26 -2.08
CA ARG A 60 3.00 -9.87 -0.70
C ARG A 60 4.29 -9.43 -0.01
N SER A 61 4.27 -8.26 0.62
CA SER A 61 5.38 -7.81 1.46
C SER A 61 5.60 -8.80 2.62
N LYS A 62 6.85 -9.23 2.81
CA LYS A 62 7.22 -10.16 3.88
C LYS A 62 7.38 -9.49 5.24
N THR A 63 7.68 -8.19 5.25
CA THR A 63 7.95 -7.44 6.47
C THR A 63 6.90 -6.36 6.65
N GLN A 64 6.47 -6.15 7.89
CA GLN A 64 5.77 -4.93 8.25
C GLN A 64 6.68 -3.75 7.89
N GLY A 65 6.25 -2.95 6.93
CA GLY A 65 6.99 -1.79 6.47
C GLY A 65 6.37 -0.53 7.05
N MET A 66 7.08 0.58 6.88
CA MET A 66 6.54 1.88 7.21
C MET A 66 6.56 2.71 5.94
N VAL A 67 5.39 3.04 5.40
CA VAL A 67 5.34 4.03 4.35
C VAL A 67 5.45 5.40 4.99
N SER A 68 6.44 6.15 4.56
CA SER A 68 6.48 7.58 4.79
C SER A 68 5.53 8.25 3.81
N ASN A 69 4.22 8.19 4.06
CA ASN A 69 3.33 9.13 3.39
C ASN A 69 3.65 10.51 3.95
N MET A 70 3.88 11.50 3.09
CA MET A 70 4.45 12.82 3.38
C MET A 70 3.75 13.65 4.49
N MET A 71 2.69 13.14 5.12
CA MET A 71 1.98 13.76 6.24
C MET A 71 1.98 12.90 7.52
N PHE A 72 2.13 11.56 7.43
CA PHE A 72 2.01 10.64 8.57
C PHE A 72 2.86 9.37 8.37
N ARG A 73 3.55 8.92 9.44
CA ARG A 73 4.13 7.57 9.52
C ARG A 73 3.01 6.57 9.73
N VAL A 74 2.62 5.85 8.67
CA VAL A 74 1.60 4.81 8.76
C VAL A 74 2.28 3.46 8.55
N PRO A 75 2.22 2.54 9.52
CA PRO A 75 2.67 1.17 9.29
C PRO A 75 1.74 0.53 8.26
N TYR A 76 2.30 -0.13 7.24
CA TYR A 76 1.52 -1.04 6.41
C TYR A 76 1.83 -2.47 6.83
N ALA A 77 0.79 -3.29 6.95
CA ALA A 77 0.92 -4.62 7.50
C ALA A 77 1.78 -5.52 6.61
N ALA A 78 2.43 -6.51 7.23
CA ALA A 78 2.93 -7.65 6.49
C ALA A 78 1.79 -8.27 5.64
N GLY A 79 2.14 -8.82 4.49
CA GLY A 79 1.16 -9.37 3.55
C GLY A 79 0.48 -8.35 2.65
N SER A 80 0.79 -7.06 2.76
CA SER A 80 0.30 -6.04 1.83
C SER A 80 0.82 -6.29 0.42
N THR A 81 -0.01 -6.06 -0.60
CA THR A 81 0.36 -6.16 -2.03
C THR A 81 0.75 -4.79 -2.60
N PRO A 82 1.36 -4.71 -3.79
CA PRO A 82 1.66 -3.44 -4.46
C PRO A 82 0.44 -2.51 -4.54
N LEU A 83 -0.74 -3.08 -4.77
CA LEU A 83 -1.99 -2.32 -4.82
C LEU A 83 -2.39 -1.72 -3.46
N HIS A 84 -2.07 -2.37 -2.33
CA HIS A 84 -2.27 -1.77 -1.01
C HIS A 84 -1.40 -0.53 -0.83
N ALA A 85 -0.13 -0.59 -1.25
CA ALA A 85 0.80 0.54 -1.15
C ALA A 85 0.35 1.72 -2.03
N ALA A 86 -0.04 1.45 -3.28
CA ALA A 86 -0.52 2.49 -4.20
C ALA A 86 -1.80 3.16 -3.66
N ALA A 87 -2.72 2.39 -3.10
CA ALA A 87 -3.96 2.89 -2.49
C ALA A 87 -3.70 3.74 -1.24
N LEU A 88 -2.79 3.30 -0.37
CA LEU A 88 -2.39 4.00 0.86
C LEU A 88 -1.74 5.36 0.57
N LEU A 89 -0.93 5.44 -0.49
CA LEU A 89 -0.22 6.66 -0.91
C LEU A 89 -1.05 7.59 -1.80
N GLY A 90 -2.18 7.11 -2.32
CA GLY A 90 -3.01 7.84 -3.27
C GLY A 90 -2.37 7.95 -4.65
N HIS A 91 -1.60 6.95 -5.08
CA HIS A 91 -1.03 6.96 -6.42
C HIS A 91 -2.03 6.37 -7.42
N PHE A 92 -3.00 7.19 -7.85
CA PHE A 92 -4.07 6.77 -8.76
C PHE A 92 -3.56 6.10 -10.03
N ASP A 93 -2.60 6.72 -10.74
CA ASP A 93 -2.09 6.20 -12.02
C ASP A 93 -1.38 4.85 -11.84
N ILE A 94 -0.67 4.70 -10.73
CA ILE A 94 -0.02 3.45 -10.34
C ILE A 94 -1.07 2.38 -10.00
N ALA A 95 -2.11 2.73 -9.22
CA ALA A 95 -3.19 1.82 -8.88
C ALA A 95 -3.94 1.32 -10.12
N ASP A 96 -4.27 2.22 -11.05
CA ASP A 96 -4.89 1.87 -12.34
C ASP A 96 -4.00 0.95 -13.18
N THR A 97 -2.69 1.23 -13.21
CA THR A 97 -1.72 0.39 -13.91
C THR A 97 -1.64 -1.00 -13.30
N LEU A 98 -1.47 -1.09 -11.98
CA LEU A 98 -1.43 -2.39 -11.28
C LEU A 98 -2.70 -3.21 -11.58
N LEU A 99 -3.89 -2.59 -11.56
CA LEU A 99 -5.15 -3.25 -11.90
C LEU A 99 -5.20 -3.71 -13.38
N LYS A 100 -4.66 -2.92 -14.32
CA LYS A 100 -4.53 -3.31 -15.74
C LYS A 100 -3.60 -4.51 -15.93
N TYR A 101 -2.55 -4.63 -15.12
CA TYR A 101 -1.62 -5.75 -15.12
C TYR A 101 -2.10 -6.94 -14.26
N GLY A 102 -3.36 -6.95 -13.80
CA GLY A 102 -3.96 -8.09 -13.12
C GLY A 102 -3.77 -8.12 -11.59
N ALA A 103 -3.50 -6.98 -10.96
CA ALA A 103 -3.53 -6.88 -9.50
C ALA A 103 -4.93 -7.22 -8.97
N GLU A 104 -4.99 -8.06 -7.94
CA GLU A 104 -6.24 -8.46 -7.31
C GLU A 104 -6.67 -7.43 -6.24
N PRO A 105 -7.80 -6.71 -6.41
CA PRO A 105 -8.23 -5.66 -5.48
C PRO A 105 -8.81 -6.20 -4.16
N THR A 106 -9.16 -7.48 -4.12
CA THR A 106 -9.84 -8.12 -2.99
C THR A 106 -8.89 -8.83 -2.02
N VAL A 107 -7.59 -8.88 -2.35
CA VAL A 107 -6.57 -9.51 -1.50
C VAL A 107 -6.54 -8.82 -0.16
N ARG A 108 -6.48 -9.62 0.90
CA ARG A 108 -6.32 -9.15 2.27
C ARG A 108 -4.89 -9.34 2.75
N ASN A 109 -4.33 -8.30 3.34
CA ASN A 109 -3.07 -8.37 4.07
C ASN A 109 -3.23 -9.16 5.39
N ASN A 110 -2.18 -9.27 6.20
CA ASN A 110 -2.21 -10.06 7.42
C ASN A 110 -3.08 -9.44 8.54
N GLU A 111 -3.43 -8.16 8.42
CA GLU A 111 -4.41 -7.48 9.30
C GLU A 111 -5.86 -7.64 8.80
N GLY A 112 -6.06 -8.30 7.65
CA GLY A 112 -7.38 -8.47 7.05
C GLY A 112 -7.87 -7.26 6.26
N HIS A 113 -7.00 -6.28 5.99
CA HIS A 113 -7.30 -5.09 5.20
C HIS A 113 -7.05 -5.33 3.71
N THR A 114 -7.91 -4.77 2.88
CA THR A 114 -7.78 -4.69 1.41
C THR A 114 -7.13 -3.38 0.97
N ALA A 115 -6.82 -3.26 -0.32
CA ALA A 115 -6.37 -1.97 -0.88
C ALA A 115 -7.42 -0.86 -0.72
N LEU A 116 -8.71 -1.20 -0.85
CA LEU A 116 -9.82 -0.25 -0.66
C LEU A 116 -9.89 0.26 0.79
N ASP A 117 -9.69 -0.63 1.76
CA ASP A 117 -9.66 -0.26 3.18
C ASP A 117 -8.60 0.83 3.43
N TYR A 118 -7.38 0.67 2.89
CA TYR A 118 -6.32 1.67 3.03
C TYR A 118 -6.65 3.00 2.33
N ALA A 119 -7.26 2.97 1.14
CA ALA A 119 -7.66 4.21 0.45
C ALA A 119 -8.70 5.00 1.26
N LEU A 120 -9.68 4.30 1.86
CA LEU A 120 -10.70 4.91 2.72
C LEU A 120 -10.10 5.51 4.00
N MET A 121 -9.18 4.78 4.65
CA MET A 121 -8.47 5.29 5.83
C MET A 121 -7.67 6.56 5.51
N SER A 122 -6.90 6.55 4.42
CA SER A 122 -6.12 7.71 4.00
C SER A 122 -6.99 8.91 3.64
N HIS A 123 -8.12 8.68 2.96
CA HIS A 123 -9.10 9.72 2.67
C HIS A 123 -9.63 10.37 3.96
N ALA A 124 -10.03 9.56 4.94
CA ALA A 124 -10.55 10.04 6.22
C ALA A 124 -9.50 10.82 7.03
N TRP A 125 -8.25 10.35 7.05
CA TRP A 125 -7.15 11.09 7.69
C TRP A 125 -6.89 12.44 7.04
N CYS A 126 -6.96 12.52 5.70
CA CYS A 126 -6.80 13.78 4.99
C CYS A 126 -7.93 14.77 5.32
N GLU A 127 -9.19 14.30 5.33
CA GLU A 127 -10.36 15.09 5.71
C GLU A 127 -10.27 15.61 7.15
N GLU A 128 -9.94 14.75 8.11
CA GLU A 128 -9.81 15.17 9.51
C GLU A 128 -8.66 16.17 9.70
N SER A 129 -7.53 15.96 9.01
CA SER A 129 -6.40 16.88 9.07
C SER A 129 -6.74 18.24 8.45
N LEU A 130 -7.54 18.27 7.38
CA LEU A 130 -8.05 19.50 6.78
C LEU A 130 -8.99 20.24 7.73
N ALA A 131 -9.93 19.52 8.36
CA ALA A 131 -10.90 20.10 9.30
C ALA A 131 -10.21 20.77 10.51
N LYS A 132 -9.18 20.14 11.09
CA LYS A 132 -8.42 20.70 12.22
C LYS A 132 -7.67 21.99 11.84
N LYS A 133 -7.06 22.03 10.64
CA LYS A 133 -6.28 23.20 10.19
C LYS A 133 -7.16 24.37 9.75
N ARG A 134 -8.37 24.12 9.26
CA ARG A 134 -9.37 25.16 8.94
C ARG A 134 -9.74 26.04 10.15
N GLN A 135 -9.61 25.52 11.37
CA GLN A 135 -9.92 26.25 12.61
C GLN A 135 -8.75 27.11 13.12
N SER A 136 -7.52 26.82 12.70
CA SER A 136 -6.36 27.67 12.98
C SER A 136 -6.20 28.71 11.89
N SER A 137 -6.52 29.98 12.20
CA SER A 137 -6.60 31.16 11.32
C SER A 137 -5.36 31.52 10.47
N LEU A 138 -4.30 30.70 10.44
CA LEU A 138 -3.11 30.94 9.63
C LEU A 138 -2.69 29.65 8.93
N THR A 139 -3.08 29.44 7.68
CA THR A 139 -2.27 28.59 6.77
C THR A 139 -2.41 29.04 5.32
N LEU A 140 -1.26 29.21 4.66
CA LEU A 140 -1.06 29.51 3.25
C LEU A 140 -1.99 28.70 2.35
N GLU A 141 -2.77 29.37 1.50
CA GLU A 141 -3.70 28.78 0.52
C GLU A 141 -3.10 27.59 -0.25
N ARG A 142 -1.79 27.65 -0.57
CA ARG A 142 -1.06 26.57 -1.25
C ARG A 142 -1.10 25.22 -0.53
N PHE A 143 -1.09 25.19 0.81
CA PHE A 143 -1.19 23.95 1.57
C PHE A 143 -2.62 23.40 1.59
N VAL A 144 -3.63 24.27 1.62
CA VAL A 144 -5.05 23.88 1.58
C VAL A 144 -5.41 23.30 0.22
N VAL A 145 -4.93 23.92 -0.87
CA VAL A 145 -5.09 23.44 -2.25
C VAL A 145 -4.45 22.07 -2.42
N ALA A 146 -3.18 21.89 -2.01
CA ALA A 146 -2.48 20.60 -2.13
C ALA A 146 -3.17 19.47 -1.34
N ALA A 147 -3.78 19.78 -0.19
CA ALA A 147 -4.52 18.80 0.60
C ALA A 147 -5.91 18.49 0.00
N ALA A 148 -6.59 19.48 -0.62
CA ALA A 148 -7.84 19.26 -1.35
C ALA A 148 -7.63 18.41 -2.62
N ASP A 149 -6.53 18.64 -3.35
CA ASP A 149 -6.14 17.79 -4.48
C ASP A 149 -5.94 16.33 -4.04
N LYS A 150 -5.34 16.12 -2.87
CA LYS A 150 -5.17 14.77 -2.31
C LYS A 150 -6.49 14.11 -1.97
N VAL A 151 -7.44 14.82 -1.35
CA VAL A 151 -8.79 14.29 -1.10
C VAL A 151 -9.41 13.79 -2.40
N ASN A 152 -9.35 14.60 -3.47
CA ASN A 152 -9.87 14.22 -4.78
C ASN A 152 -9.15 12.97 -5.34
N ILE A 153 -7.82 12.90 -5.22
CA ILE A 153 -7.03 11.73 -5.64
C ILE A 153 -7.44 10.46 -4.90
N TYR A 154 -7.66 10.52 -3.58
CA TYR A 154 -8.14 9.36 -2.83
C TYR A 154 -9.57 8.99 -3.24
N GLN A 155 -10.46 9.96 -3.46
CA GLN A 155 -11.82 9.69 -3.96
C GLN A 155 -11.80 8.98 -5.32
N ARG A 156 -10.94 9.41 -6.25
CA ARG A 156 -10.74 8.73 -7.54
C ARG A 156 -10.21 7.31 -7.36
N THR A 157 -9.24 7.12 -6.47
CA THR A 157 -8.66 5.80 -6.17
C THR A 157 -9.68 4.85 -5.54
N ILE A 158 -10.49 5.35 -4.60
CA ILE A 158 -11.61 4.62 -4.00
C ILE A 158 -12.62 4.21 -5.08
N SER A 159 -12.99 5.14 -5.96
CA SER A 159 -13.95 4.89 -7.04
C SER A 159 -13.45 3.81 -8.00
N LEU A 160 -12.16 3.86 -8.35
CA LEU A 160 -11.49 2.86 -9.18
C LEU A 160 -11.51 1.47 -8.54
N LEU A 161 -11.15 1.38 -7.26
CA LEU A 161 -11.12 0.11 -6.52
C LEU A 161 -12.52 -0.46 -6.30
N LEU A 162 -13.53 0.39 -6.05
CA LEU A 162 -14.94 -0.04 -5.95
C LEU A 162 -15.45 -0.60 -7.28
N ALA A 163 -15.16 0.08 -8.39
CA ALA A 163 -15.57 -0.37 -9.72
C ALA A 163 -14.99 -1.76 -10.08
N ARG A 164 -13.78 -2.08 -9.62
CA ARG A 164 -13.11 -3.36 -9.89
C ARG A 164 -13.36 -4.45 -8.84
N SER A 165 -13.82 -4.10 -7.64
CA SER A 165 -14.09 -5.07 -6.55
C SER A 165 -15.52 -5.62 -6.54
N GLY A 166 -16.39 -5.17 -7.46
CA GLY A 166 -17.76 -5.68 -7.60
C GLY A 166 -18.69 -5.37 -6.43
N LYS A 167 -18.30 -4.45 -5.53
CA LYS A 167 -19.10 -4.01 -4.38
C LYS A 167 -19.57 -2.56 -4.58
N PRO A 168 -20.75 -2.32 -5.18
CA PRO A 168 -21.39 -1.02 -5.14
C PRO A 168 -22.15 -0.93 -3.82
N GLY A 169 -21.52 -0.39 -2.77
CA GLY A 169 -22.15 -0.43 -1.46
C GLY A 169 -21.43 0.37 -0.39
N LEU A 170 -21.83 1.64 -0.31
CA LEU A 170 -21.80 2.56 0.82
C LEU A 170 -20.44 2.89 1.48
N LEU A 171 -20.20 4.20 1.49
CA LEU A 171 -19.06 4.97 1.96
C LEU A 171 -18.94 5.01 3.49
N GLU A 172 -19.23 3.93 4.22
CA GLU A 172 -19.03 3.91 5.66
C GLU A 172 -17.61 3.48 5.99
N LEU A 173 -16.84 4.38 6.61
CA LEU A 173 -15.57 4.04 7.27
C LEU A 173 -15.85 2.87 8.22
N PRO A 174 -15.25 1.68 7.99
CA PRO A 174 -15.46 0.57 8.90
C PRO A 174 -15.10 0.98 10.34
N GLU A 175 -16.02 0.80 11.30
CA GLU A 175 -15.86 1.18 12.71
C GLU A 175 -14.48 0.80 13.29
N LYS A 176 -13.94 -0.34 12.83
CA LYS A 176 -12.59 -0.85 13.15
C LYS A 176 -11.44 0.16 12.91
N PHE A 177 -11.64 1.19 12.09
CA PHE A 177 -10.61 2.18 11.76
C PHE A 177 -10.67 3.45 12.61
N LYS A 178 -11.73 3.67 13.37
CA LYS A 178 -11.85 4.85 14.25
C LYS A 178 -10.75 4.87 15.31
N ASP A 179 -10.33 3.71 15.79
CA ASP A 179 -9.25 3.56 16.78
C ASP A 179 -7.85 3.79 16.21
N MET A 180 -7.69 3.68 14.88
CA MET A 180 -6.44 3.97 14.16
C MET A 180 -6.31 5.45 13.77
N LEU A 181 -7.38 6.25 13.93
CA LEU A 181 -7.29 7.71 13.80
C LEU A 181 -6.35 8.25 14.90
N PRO A 182 -5.48 9.23 14.58
CA PRO A 182 -4.66 9.86 15.59
C PRO A 182 -5.58 10.46 16.67
N LYS A 183 -5.56 9.83 17.87
CA LYS A 183 -6.37 10.26 19.02
C LYS A 183 -6.20 11.76 19.21
N ARG A 184 -7.30 12.52 19.22
CA ARG A 184 -7.27 13.95 19.55
C ARG A 184 -6.41 14.10 20.81
N ARG A 185 -5.31 14.85 20.74
CA ARG A 185 -4.65 15.31 21.97
C ARG A 185 -5.76 15.96 22.78
N LYS A 186 -5.99 15.47 24.01
CA LYS A 186 -6.89 16.16 24.94
C LYS A 186 -6.43 17.63 24.95
N PRO A 187 -7.34 18.61 24.82
CA PRO A 187 -6.95 20.00 24.95
C PRO A 187 -6.14 20.13 26.23
N ALA A 188 -4.98 20.78 26.15
CA ALA A 188 -4.17 21.06 27.31
C ALA A 188 -5.11 21.64 28.36
N GLN A 189 -5.18 20.99 29.53
CA GLN A 189 -5.86 21.60 30.65
C GLN A 189 -5.14 22.92 30.87
N ASP A 190 -5.87 24.02 30.67
CA ASP A 190 -5.39 25.34 31.02
C ASP A 190 -5.00 25.26 32.50
N ASP A 191 -3.68 25.23 32.76
CA ASP A 191 -3.13 25.55 34.07
C ASP A 191 -3.56 26.99 34.34
N LYS A 192 -4.74 27.13 34.95
CA LYS A 192 -5.12 28.37 35.61
C LYS A 192 -4.00 28.67 36.61
N PRO A 193 -3.31 29.81 36.53
CA PRO A 193 -2.44 30.21 37.62
C PRO A 193 -3.31 30.36 38.85
N GLY A 194 -3.03 29.54 39.86
CA GLY A 194 -3.68 29.61 41.16
C GLY A 194 -3.20 30.84 41.91
N LEU A 195 -4.20 31.58 42.45
CA LEU A 195 -4.16 32.58 43.52
C LEU A 195 -3.34 33.85 43.26
#